data_AF-G2TNJ4-F1
#
_entry.id   AF-G2TNJ4-F1
#
_cell.length_a   1.000
_cell.length_b   1.000
_cell.length_c   1.000
_cell.angle_alpha   90.00
_cell.angle_beta   90.00
_cell.angle_gamma   90.00
#
_symmetry.space_group_name_H-M   'P 1'
#
loop_
_entity.id
_entity.type
_entity.pdbx_description
1 polymer ?
#
loop_
_entity_poly.entity_id
_entity_poly.type
_entity_poly.pdbx_seq_one_letter_code
_entity_poly.pdbx_strand_id
1 'polypeptide(L)'
;MKAAYIHVPFCEHICYYCDFNKFLLKGQPVDEYIEMLLEEMRIKTAEAPCEKLSTVFVGGGTPTALNERQLEKLLAAIRTILPYDGDGEFTFEANPGETSEEKLRLLHDYGVNRLSFGVQSFNDRLLEKIGRTHRREDVYRTISHARKIGFSNISMDLMFALPGQTLEDFRETLDEALSMGLPHYSSYSLIIEPKTIFYNLLRKGKLRLPSQDAEADMYSMLMDEMEKHGLKQYEISNFATPGYESRHNLVYWNNEEYFGFGAGAHGYEKGVRLSNYGALKKYIGMLRDGCLPVMETHTETKKEKMEEEMFLGLRKNEGVRFRHFREKFGVDMKEVFAGAIKEMTERGLLEEKGGSLRLTREGRFLGNEVFEAFLLS
;
A
#
# COMPACT_ATOMS: atom_id res chain seq x y z
N MET A 1 6.28 -6.57 17.29
CA MET A 1 6.19 -5.94 15.96
C MET A 1 6.73 -6.93 14.94
N LYS A 2 6.08 -7.07 13.77
CA LYS A 2 6.49 -7.99 12.69
C LYS A 2 7.02 -7.28 11.45
N ALA A 3 6.70 -6.00 11.29
CA ALA A 3 6.98 -5.23 10.09
C ALA A 3 7.44 -3.80 10.41
N ALA A 4 8.10 -3.17 9.44
CA ALA A 4 8.44 -1.75 9.47
C ALA A 4 8.02 -1.08 8.16
N TYR A 5 7.24 -0.02 8.26
CA TYR A 5 6.95 0.91 7.18
C TYR A 5 7.80 2.16 7.34
N ILE A 6 8.47 2.56 6.25
CA ILE A 6 9.33 3.73 6.20
C ILE A 6 8.80 4.66 5.13
N HIS A 7 8.36 5.84 5.55
CA HIS A 7 7.79 6.84 4.68
C HIS A 7 8.88 7.78 4.17
N VAL A 8 9.01 7.93 2.85
CA VAL A 8 9.87 8.92 2.19
C VAL A 8 8.96 9.88 1.40
N PRO A 9 8.70 11.10 1.90
CA PRO A 9 7.60 11.93 1.41
C PRO A 9 8.00 12.81 0.23
N PHE A 10 9.00 12.44 -0.57
CA PHE A 10 9.50 13.28 -1.66
C PHE A 10 9.09 12.73 -3.02
N CYS A 11 8.64 13.60 -3.91
CA CYS A 11 8.37 13.29 -5.31
C CYS A 11 9.07 14.31 -6.21
N GLU A 12 9.53 13.89 -7.39
CA GLU A 12 9.93 14.85 -8.44
C GLU A 12 8.71 15.60 -8.98
N HIS A 13 7.58 14.90 -9.10
CA HIS A 13 6.30 15.41 -9.57
C HIS A 13 5.14 14.91 -8.70
N ILE A 14 4.14 15.78 -8.45
CA ILE A 14 2.95 15.39 -7.69
C ILE A 14 1.82 15.03 -8.66
N CYS A 15 1.41 13.76 -8.62
CA CYS A 15 0.27 13.26 -9.38
C CYS A 15 -1.02 13.95 -8.93
N TYR A 16 -1.94 14.21 -9.85
CA TYR A 16 -3.10 15.07 -9.59
C TYR A 16 -4.14 14.47 -8.63
N TYR A 17 -4.12 13.15 -8.46
CA TYR A 17 -4.97 12.37 -7.56
C TYR A 17 -4.31 12.05 -6.22
N CYS A 18 -3.00 12.21 -6.07
CA CYS A 18 -2.27 11.68 -4.92
C CYS A 18 -2.63 12.42 -3.63
N ASP A 19 -3.09 11.69 -2.62
CA ASP A 19 -3.49 12.23 -1.32
C ASP A 19 -2.41 12.10 -0.23
N PHE A 20 -1.38 11.27 -0.46
CA PHE A 20 -0.36 10.91 0.53
C PHE A 20 0.33 12.11 1.20
N ASN A 21 1.10 11.87 2.25
CA ASN A 21 1.98 12.92 2.79
C ASN A 21 3.20 13.09 1.86
N LYS A 22 3.16 14.07 0.96
CA LYS A 22 4.19 14.28 -0.08
C LYS A 22 4.57 15.74 -0.28
N PHE A 23 5.81 15.95 -0.70
CA PHE A 23 6.43 17.23 -0.99
C PHE A 23 7.18 17.12 -2.33
N LEU A 24 7.13 18.19 -3.13
CA LEU A 24 8.05 18.32 -4.26
C LEU A 24 9.47 18.37 -3.71
N LEU A 25 10.34 17.49 -4.22
CA LEU A 25 11.73 17.32 -3.76
C LEU A 25 12.51 18.65 -3.77
N LYS A 26 12.28 19.47 -4.81
CA LYS A 26 12.98 20.73 -5.01
C LYS A 26 12.79 21.68 -3.83
N GLY A 27 13.90 22.06 -3.19
CA GLY A 27 13.92 23.03 -2.09
C GLY A 27 13.61 22.44 -0.72
N GLN A 28 13.48 21.11 -0.59
CA GLN A 28 13.27 20.45 0.70
C GLN A 28 14.59 20.09 1.38
N PRO A 29 14.61 20.00 2.72
CA PRO A 29 15.79 19.60 3.48
C PRO A 29 15.96 18.07 3.48
N VAL A 30 16.22 17.48 2.31
CA VAL A 30 16.20 16.02 2.10
C VAL A 30 17.27 15.30 2.94
N ASP A 31 18.52 15.79 2.94
CA ASP A 31 19.60 15.18 3.72
C ASP A 31 19.28 15.21 5.22
N GLU A 32 18.78 16.34 5.72
CA GLU A 32 18.40 16.50 7.12
C GLU A 32 17.20 15.61 7.48
N TYR A 33 16.22 15.50 6.59
CA TYR A 33 15.10 14.58 6.78
C TYR A 33 15.59 13.14 6.95
N ILE A 34 16.53 12.69 6.10
CA ILE A 34 17.10 11.35 6.21
C ILE A 34 17.79 11.20 7.57
N GLU A 35 18.62 12.15 8.02
CA GLU A 35 19.25 12.05 9.35
C GLU A 35 18.23 11.87 10.47
N MET A 36 17.16 12.66 10.46
CA MET A 36 16.11 12.60 11.48
C MET A 36 15.33 11.30 11.38
N LEU A 37 15.04 10.82 10.18
CA LEU A 37 14.43 9.51 9.97
C LEU A 37 15.29 8.38 10.56
N LEU A 38 16.62 8.43 10.37
CA LEU A 38 17.51 7.45 10.96
C LEU A 38 17.52 7.54 12.49
N GLU A 39 17.45 8.75 13.04
CA GLU A 39 17.38 8.97 14.48
C GLU A 39 16.08 8.44 15.08
N GLU A 40 14.95 8.66 14.41
CA GLU A 40 13.68 8.06 14.80
C GLU A 40 13.77 6.54 14.86
N MET A 41 14.36 5.90 13.84
CA MET A 41 14.56 4.46 13.84
C MET A 41 15.38 4.01 15.04
N ARG A 42 16.47 4.70 15.40
CA ARG A 42 17.31 4.37 16.57
C ARG A 42 16.53 4.49 17.88
N ILE A 43 15.82 5.60 18.08
CA ILE A 43 15.06 5.83 19.32
C ILE A 43 13.98 4.75 19.48
N LYS A 44 13.14 4.54 18.48
CA LYS A 44 12.01 3.59 18.58
C LYS A 44 12.47 2.14 18.72
N THR A 45 13.51 1.73 17.99
CA THR A 45 14.05 0.36 18.10
C THR A 45 14.72 0.12 19.46
N ALA A 46 15.28 1.15 20.09
CA ALA A 46 15.80 1.07 21.46
C ALA A 46 14.67 1.00 22.52
N GLU A 47 13.59 1.76 22.36
CA GLU A 47 12.43 1.78 23.27
C GLU A 47 11.54 0.53 23.17
N ALA A 48 11.45 -0.04 21.97
CA ALA A 48 10.68 -1.24 21.70
C ALA A 48 11.54 -2.28 20.96
N PRO A 49 12.48 -2.94 21.67
CA PRO A 49 13.32 -3.98 21.06
C PRO A 49 12.44 -5.06 20.41
N CYS A 50 12.81 -5.39 19.18
CA CYS A 50 12.20 -6.47 18.41
C CYS A 50 13.30 -7.43 17.98
N GLU A 51 13.08 -8.73 18.15
CA GLU A 51 14.09 -9.73 17.79
C GLU A 51 14.34 -9.78 16.28
N LYS A 52 13.26 -9.73 15.46
CA LYS A 52 13.34 -9.82 14.01
C LYS A 52 12.11 -9.25 13.32
N LEU A 53 12.34 -8.42 12.30
CA LEU A 53 11.31 -7.98 11.35
C LEU A 53 11.20 -9.00 10.21
N SER A 54 9.97 -9.40 9.91
CA SER A 54 9.64 -10.26 8.77
C SER A 54 9.51 -9.46 7.47
N THR A 55 9.18 -8.17 7.57
CA THR A 55 9.04 -7.30 6.40
C THR A 55 9.53 -5.88 6.67
N VAL A 56 10.12 -5.27 5.65
CA VAL A 56 10.43 -3.83 5.60
C VAL A 56 9.84 -3.29 4.30
N PHE A 57 9.14 -2.16 4.37
CA PHE A 57 8.55 -1.51 3.21
C PHE A 57 8.92 -0.04 3.21
N VAL A 58 9.52 0.42 2.11
CA VAL A 58 9.83 1.82 1.90
C VAL A 58 8.91 2.37 0.83
N GLY A 59 8.08 3.34 1.21
CA GLY A 59 7.05 3.93 0.35
C GLY A 59 6.80 5.39 0.66
N GLY A 60 5.70 5.94 0.16
CA GLY A 60 5.20 7.26 0.55
C GLY A 60 5.00 8.19 -0.62
N GLY A 61 5.90 9.16 -0.79
CA GLY A 61 5.98 9.94 -2.02
C GLY A 61 6.51 9.07 -3.14
N THR A 62 7.81 9.17 -3.40
CA THR A 62 8.52 8.25 -4.29
C THR A 62 9.92 8.05 -3.70
N PRO A 63 10.14 6.95 -2.96
CA PRO A 63 11.45 6.69 -2.34
C PRO A 63 12.63 6.74 -3.30
N THR A 64 12.44 6.34 -4.56
CA THR A 64 13.47 6.42 -5.61
C THR A 64 13.73 7.83 -6.14
N ALA A 65 12.99 8.86 -5.70
CA ALA A 65 13.30 10.26 -5.98
C ALA A 65 14.55 10.75 -5.23
N LEU A 66 14.99 10.02 -4.20
CA LEU A 66 16.29 10.24 -3.57
C LEU A 66 17.41 10.05 -4.60
N ASN A 67 18.46 10.87 -4.51
CA ASN A 67 19.68 10.61 -5.30
C ASN A 67 20.42 9.39 -4.74
N GLU A 68 21.40 8.88 -5.49
CA GLU A 68 22.12 7.65 -5.19
C GLU A 68 22.78 7.69 -3.80
N ARG A 69 23.41 8.81 -3.43
CA ARG A 69 24.06 8.99 -2.12
C ARG A 69 23.04 8.96 -0.97
N GLN A 70 21.90 9.61 -1.15
CA GLN A 70 20.82 9.65 -0.17
C GLN A 70 20.16 8.28 -0.01
N LEU A 71 19.92 7.61 -1.13
CA LEU A 71 19.35 6.27 -1.17
C LEU A 71 20.27 5.26 -0.50
N GLU A 72 21.55 5.24 -0.85
CA GLU A 72 22.57 4.38 -0.23
C GLU A 72 22.64 4.59 1.29
N LYS A 73 22.61 5.85 1.73
CA LYS A 73 22.59 6.18 3.17
C LYS A 73 21.38 5.58 3.89
N LEU A 74 20.19 5.72 3.32
CA LEU A 74 18.96 5.17 3.88
C LEU A 74 19.01 3.63 3.92
N LEU A 75 19.42 2.99 2.82
CA LEU A 75 19.50 1.53 2.73
C LEU A 75 20.51 0.95 3.73
N ALA A 76 21.70 1.55 3.83
CA ALA A 76 22.71 1.16 4.80
C ALA A 76 22.20 1.29 6.24
N ALA A 77 21.46 2.36 6.53
CA ALA A 77 20.89 2.58 7.85
C ALA A 77 19.78 1.57 8.19
N ILE A 78 18.90 1.24 7.24
CA ILE A 78 17.88 0.20 7.42
C ILE A 78 18.53 -1.14 7.79
N ARG A 79 19.61 -1.51 7.09
CA ARG A 79 20.34 -2.77 7.33
C ARG A 79 21.07 -2.82 8.67
N THR A 80 21.38 -1.67 9.26
CA THR A 80 22.19 -1.59 10.49
C THR A 80 21.38 -1.26 11.73
N ILE A 81 20.31 -0.49 11.60
CA ILE A 81 19.47 -0.03 12.72
C ILE A 81 18.30 -0.98 12.93
N LEU A 82 17.61 -1.39 11.86
CA LEU A 82 16.44 -2.24 12.01
C LEU A 82 16.86 -3.70 12.20
N PRO A 83 16.15 -4.47 13.04
CA PRO A 83 16.42 -5.90 13.25
C PRO A 83 15.90 -6.72 12.05
N TYR A 84 16.47 -6.49 10.87
CA TYR A 84 16.16 -7.19 9.62
C TYR A 84 17.40 -7.92 9.12
N ASP A 85 17.41 -9.24 9.25
CA ASP A 85 18.55 -10.11 8.90
C ASP A 85 18.64 -10.41 7.39
N GLY A 86 17.64 -10.00 6.60
CA GLY A 86 17.54 -10.31 5.16
C GLY A 86 16.66 -11.53 4.86
N ASP A 87 16.21 -12.27 5.88
CA ASP A 87 15.30 -13.41 5.73
C ASP A 87 13.84 -12.96 5.94
N GLY A 88 13.35 -12.20 4.97
CA GLY A 88 12.03 -11.59 4.95
C GLY A 88 11.76 -10.80 3.68
N GLU A 89 10.61 -10.15 3.58
CA GLU A 89 10.31 -9.26 2.44
C GLU A 89 10.92 -7.87 2.66
N PHE A 90 11.70 -7.37 1.70
CA PHE A 90 12.14 -5.99 1.68
C PHE A 90 11.62 -5.34 0.40
N THR A 91 10.54 -4.59 0.54
CA THR A 91 9.83 -3.92 -0.55
C THR A 91 10.28 -2.47 -0.68
N PHE A 92 10.47 -2.02 -1.93
CA PHE A 92 10.74 -0.63 -2.25
C PHE A 92 9.80 -0.14 -3.37
N GLU A 93 9.11 0.97 -3.13
CA GLU A 93 8.31 1.65 -4.15
C GLU A 93 9.18 2.47 -5.11
N ALA A 94 8.86 2.40 -6.39
CA ALA A 94 9.60 3.03 -7.46
C ALA A 94 8.67 3.53 -8.57
N ASN A 95 9.09 4.57 -9.29
CA ASN A 95 8.40 5.04 -10.48
C ASN A 95 9.19 4.66 -11.75
N PRO A 96 8.52 4.14 -12.80
CA PRO A 96 9.10 4.08 -14.13
C PRO A 96 9.59 5.46 -14.57
N GLY A 97 10.69 5.51 -15.34
CA GLY A 97 11.27 6.76 -15.84
C GLY A 97 12.15 7.54 -14.84
N GLU A 98 11.87 7.45 -13.53
CA GLU A 98 12.64 8.13 -12.47
C GLU A 98 13.69 7.22 -11.81
N THR A 99 13.57 5.90 -12.02
CA THR A 99 14.44 4.89 -11.42
C THR A 99 15.54 4.47 -12.40
N SER A 100 16.77 4.96 -12.17
CA SER A 100 17.96 4.61 -12.95
C SER A 100 18.42 3.16 -12.71
N GLU A 101 19.26 2.65 -13.60
CA GLU A 101 19.85 1.32 -13.44
C GLU A 101 20.76 1.27 -12.21
N GLU A 102 21.49 2.34 -11.93
CA GLU A 102 22.33 2.51 -10.73
C GLU A 102 21.50 2.41 -9.45
N LYS A 103 20.35 3.10 -9.38
CA LYS A 103 19.43 3.01 -8.23
C LYS A 103 18.92 1.58 -8.05
N LEU A 104 18.53 0.89 -9.14
CA LEU A 104 18.10 -0.50 -9.06
C LEU A 104 19.21 -1.42 -8.54
N ARG A 105 20.47 -1.22 -8.97
CA ARG A 105 21.61 -1.98 -8.44
C ARG A 105 21.80 -1.72 -6.94
N LEU A 106 21.76 -0.47 -6.50
CA LEU A 106 21.84 -0.13 -5.08
C LEU A 106 20.74 -0.83 -4.27
N LEU A 107 19.49 -0.79 -4.73
CA LEU A 107 18.40 -1.49 -4.06
C LEU A 107 18.70 -2.99 -3.91
N HIS A 108 19.11 -3.64 -5.00
CA HIS A 108 19.44 -5.06 -5.01
C HIS A 108 20.60 -5.40 -4.08
N ASP A 109 21.71 -4.64 -4.14
CA ASP A 109 22.93 -4.88 -3.37
C ASP A 109 22.72 -4.73 -1.86
N TYR A 110 21.77 -3.89 -1.45
CA TYR A 110 21.35 -3.74 -0.06
C TYR A 110 20.22 -4.72 0.36
N GLY A 111 19.87 -5.67 -0.51
CA GLY A 111 18.97 -6.76 -0.19
C GLY A 111 17.48 -6.45 -0.32
N VAL A 112 17.10 -5.39 -1.05
CA VAL A 112 15.72 -5.23 -1.51
C VAL A 112 15.42 -6.41 -2.43
N ASN A 113 14.32 -7.12 -2.15
CA ASN A 113 13.95 -8.33 -2.88
C ASN A 113 12.55 -8.24 -3.49
N ARG A 114 11.82 -7.13 -3.28
CA ARG A 114 10.55 -6.83 -3.93
C ARG A 114 10.50 -5.37 -4.40
N LEU A 115 10.06 -5.13 -5.63
CA LEU A 115 9.83 -3.78 -6.17
C LEU A 115 8.35 -3.56 -6.41
N SER A 116 7.83 -2.36 -6.14
CA SER A 116 6.48 -1.94 -6.55
C SER A 116 6.57 -0.76 -7.50
N PHE A 117 6.15 -0.95 -8.75
CA PHE A 117 6.20 0.10 -9.76
C PHE A 117 4.84 0.76 -9.98
N GLY A 118 4.75 2.06 -9.72
CA GLY A 118 3.56 2.88 -9.97
C GLY A 118 3.29 3.12 -11.45
N VAL A 119 2.82 2.13 -12.22
CA VAL A 119 2.61 2.24 -13.68
C VAL A 119 1.33 2.99 -14.03
N GLN A 120 0.24 2.70 -13.33
CA GLN A 120 -1.11 3.24 -13.46
C GLN A 120 -1.82 2.90 -14.78
N SER A 121 -1.19 3.16 -15.93
CA SER A 121 -1.73 2.85 -17.25
C SER A 121 -0.61 2.73 -18.30
N PHE A 122 -0.88 2.01 -19.39
CA PHE A 122 -0.03 1.99 -20.59
C PHE A 122 -0.44 3.04 -21.65
N ASN A 123 -1.48 3.82 -21.37
CA ASN A 123 -1.97 4.87 -22.24
C ASN A 123 -1.36 6.24 -21.87
N ASP A 124 -0.43 6.72 -22.69
CA ASP A 124 0.28 8.00 -22.48
C ASP A 124 -0.65 9.21 -22.30
N ARG A 125 -1.81 9.23 -22.98
CA ARG A 125 -2.81 10.30 -22.82
C ARG A 125 -3.45 10.25 -21.44
N LEU A 126 -3.71 9.05 -20.90
CA LEU A 126 -4.25 8.90 -19.54
C LEU A 126 -3.19 9.26 -18.49
N LEU A 127 -1.94 8.84 -18.68
CA LEU A 127 -0.81 9.19 -17.81
C LEU A 127 -0.64 10.71 -17.67
N GLU A 128 -0.64 11.44 -18.79
CA GLU A 128 -0.55 12.90 -18.78
C GLU A 128 -1.74 13.52 -18.03
N LYS A 129 -2.97 13.04 -18.26
CA LYS A 129 -4.18 13.53 -17.59
C LYS A 129 -4.15 13.38 -16.07
N ILE A 130 -3.43 12.39 -15.55
CA ILE A 130 -3.33 12.12 -14.11
C ILE A 130 -2.06 12.72 -13.49
N GLY A 131 -1.27 13.44 -14.29
CA GLY A 131 -0.06 14.13 -13.85
C GLY A 131 1.16 13.22 -13.71
N ARG A 132 1.19 12.08 -14.40
CA ARG A 132 2.38 11.21 -14.49
C ARG A 132 3.32 11.73 -15.57
N THR A 133 4.62 11.61 -15.33
CA THR A 133 5.69 12.09 -16.22
C THR A 133 6.32 10.97 -17.05
N HIS A 134 6.19 9.73 -16.61
CA HIS A 134 6.63 8.56 -17.35
C HIS A 134 5.70 8.26 -18.53
N ARG A 135 6.24 7.58 -19.52
CA ARG A 135 5.49 7.05 -20.67
C ARG A 135 5.50 5.53 -20.66
N ARG A 136 4.65 4.95 -21.50
CA ARG A 136 4.62 3.52 -21.81
C ARG A 136 6.02 2.90 -21.95
N GLU A 137 6.88 3.50 -22.78
CA GLU A 137 8.23 2.98 -23.05
C GLU A 137 9.13 2.92 -21.80
N ASP A 138 8.96 3.87 -20.87
CA ASP A 138 9.75 3.90 -19.64
C ASP A 138 9.44 2.69 -18.75
N VAL A 139 8.19 2.19 -18.78
CA VAL A 139 7.76 0.99 -18.05
C VAL A 139 8.51 -0.24 -18.55
N TYR A 140 8.52 -0.46 -19.87
CA TYR A 140 9.24 -1.57 -20.49
C TYR A 140 10.75 -1.52 -20.16
N ARG A 141 11.35 -0.34 -20.28
CA ARG A 141 12.77 -0.14 -19.98
C ARG A 141 13.10 -0.43 -18.52
N THR A 142 12.35 0.15 -17.58
CA THR A 142 12.60 -0.03 -16.13
C THR A 142 12.41 -1.49 -15.70
N ILE A 143 11.37 -2.17 -16.17
CA ILE A 143 11.14 -3.60 -15.84
C ILE A 143 12.24 -4.47 -16.44
N SER A 144 12.67 -4.19 -17.67
CA SER A 144 13.79 -4.90 -18.32
C SER A 144 15.08 -4.74 -17.50
N HIS A 145 15.39 -3.54 -17.01
CA HIS A 145 16.56 -3.29 -16.16
C HIS A 145 16.46 -4.02 -14.82
N ALA A 146 15.31 -3.97 -14.15
CA ALA A 146 15.11 -4.67 -12.89
C ALA A 146 15.33 -6.19 -13.04
N ARG A 147 14.79 -6.79 -14.11
CA ARG A 147 15.00 -8.21 -14.43
C ARG A 147 16.46 -8.55 -14.71
N LYS A 148 17.16 -7.71 -15.48
CA LYS A 148 18.59 -7.90 -15.77
C LYS A 148 19.47 -7.86 -14.52
N ILE A 149 19.09 -7.06 -13.53
CA ILE A 149 19.81 -6.97 -12.25
C ILE A 149 19.56 -8.19 -11.37
N GLY A 150 18.39 -8.83 -11.49
CA GLY A 150 18.06 -10.07 -10.78
C GLY A 150 16.75 -10.03 -10.00
N PHE A 151 15.97 -8.95 -10.08
CA PHE A 151 14.67 -8.89 -9.42
C PHE A 151 13.68 -9.88 -10.04
N SER A 152 13.22 -10.84 -9.23
CA SER A 152 12.19 -11.82 -9.60
C SER A 152 10.80 -11.46 -9.06
N ASN A 153 10.73 -10.72 -7.94
CA ASN A 153 9.49 -10.30 -7.31
C ASN A 153 9.24 -8.82 -7.62
N ILE A 154 8.46 -8.57 -8.67
CA ILE A 154 8.13 -7.23 -9.14
C ILE A 154 6.60 -7.10 -9.17
N SER A 155 6.10 -6.07 -8.51
CA SER A 155 4.71 -5.64 -8.56
C SER A 155 4.54 -4.52 -9.58
N MET A 156 3.42 -4.55 -10.29
CA MET A 156 2.95 -3.44 -11.10
C MET A 156 1.66 -2.90 -10.52
N ASP A 157 1.66 -1.61 -10.22
CA ASP A 157 0.51 -0.91 -9.68
C ASP A 157 -0.23 -0.22 -10.83
N LEU A 158 -1.49 -0.57 -11.03
CA LEU A 158 -2.38 -0.14 -12.10
C LEU A 158 -3.59 0.60 -11.52
N MET A 159 -4.18 1.49 -12.31
CA MET A 159 -5.40 2.20 -11.91
C MET A 159 -6.48 2.11 -12.98
N PHE A 160 -7.72 1.92 -12.52
CA PHE A 160 -8.91 2.01 -13.36
C PHE A 160 -9.81 3.16 -12.90
N ALA A 161 -10.89 3.40 -13.65
CA ALA A 161 -11.78 4.54 -13.48
C ALA A 161 -11.10 5.92 -13.62
N LEU A 162 -10.04 6.03 -14.43
CA LEU A 162 -9.33 7.29 -14.68
C LEU A 162 -10.17 8.28 -15.51
N PRO A 163 -9.90 9.61 -15.45
CA PRO A 163 -10.70 10.61 -16.15
C PRO A 163 -10.70 10.45 -17.68
N GLY A 164 -11.85 10.01 -18.22
CA GLY A 164 -12.01 9.69 -19.64
C GLY A 164 -11.24 8.44 -20.09
N GLN A 165 -11.05 7.48 -19.18
CA GLN A 165 -10.69 6.10 -19.50
C GLN A 165 -11.93 5.33 -19.91
N THR A 166 -11.83 4.61 -21.02
CA THR A 166 -12.85 3.68 -21.50
C THR A 166 -12.52 2.27 -21.06
N LEU A 167 -13.51 1.36 -21.17
CA LEU A 167 -13.29 -0.06 -20.90
C LEU A 167 -12.20 -0.66 -21.83
N GLU A 168 -12.11 -0.17 -23.08
CA GLU A 168 -11.06 -0.58 -24.02
C GLU A 168 -9.67 -0.11 -23.58
N ASP A 169 -9.53 1.17 -23.17
CA ASP A 169 -8.25 1.69 -22.67
C ASP A 169 -7.73 0.86 -21.46
N PHE A 170 -8.65 0.37 -20.62
CA PHE A 170 -8.30 -0.49 -19.50
C PHE A 170 -7.94 -1.91 -19.93
N ARG A 171 -8.68 -2.50 -20.88
CA ARG A 171 -8.33 -3.80 -21.47
C ARG A 171 -6.93 -3.80 -22.08
N GLU A 172 -6.61 -2.79 -22.89
CA GLU A 172 -5.27 -2.63 -23.48
C GLU A 172 -4.19 -2.53 -22.38
N THR A 173 -4.48 -1.79 -21.30
CA THR A 173 -3.58 -1.70 -20.14
C THR A 173 -3.34 -3.07 -19.48
N LEU A 174 -4.39 -3.89 -19.32
CA LEU A 174 -4.28 -5.23 -18.75
C LEU A 174 -3.52 -6.18 -19.68
N ASP A 175 -3.82 -6.18 -20.98
CA ASP A 175 -3.16 -7.02 -21.97
C ASP A 175 -1.65 -6.76 -21.97
N GLU A 176 -1.25 -5.48 -21.96
CA GLU A 176 0.16 -5.10 -21.88
C GLU A 176 0.80 -5.52 -20.55
N ALA A 177 0.16 -5.23 -19.42
CA ALA A 177 0.67 -5.60 -18.10
C ALA A 177 0.91 -7.11 -17.98
N LEU A 178 -0.09 -7.90 -18.37
CA LEU A 178 -0.08 -9.37 -18.27
C LEU A 178 0.92 -10.00 -19.25
N SER A 179 1.11 -9.40 -20.43
CA SER A 179 2.12 -9.85 -21.40
C SER A 179 3.56 -9.81 -20.82
N MET A 180 3.80 -8.97 -19.82
CA MET A 180 5.09 -8.91 -19.15
C MET A 180 5.34 -10.11 -18.25
N GLY A 181 4.32 -10.82 -17.79
CA GLY A 181 4.46 -12.01 -16.95
C GLY A 181 5.10 -11.71 -15.60
N LEU A 182 4.71 -10.61 -14.94
CA LEU A 182 5.11 -10.32 -13.56
C LEU A 182 4.33 -11.19 -12.58
N PRO A 183 4.90 -11.50 -11.39
CA PRO A 183 4.25 -12.38 -10.43
C PRO A 183 3.17 -11.69 -9.60
N HIS A 184 3.11 -10.35 -9.60
CA HIS A 184 2.24 -9.57 -8.73
C HIS A 184 1.72 -8.31 -9.43
N TYR A 185 0.45 -7.97 -9.19
CA TYR A 185 -0.19 -6.76 -9.66
C TYR A 185 -1.08 -6.17 -8.57
N SER A 186 -0.94 -4.88 -8.32
CA SER A 186 -1.92 -4.08 -7.59
C SER A 186 -2.78 -3.36 -8.60
N SER A 187 -4.10 -3.43 -8.52
CA SER A 187 -4.99 -2.67 -9.38
C SER A 187 -6.19 -2.17 -8.60
N TYR A 188 -6.35 -0.85 -8.57
CA TYR A 188 -7.35 -0.17 -7.75
C TYR A 188 -8.04 0.95 -8.50
N SER A 189 -9.25 1.27 -8.07
CA SER A 189 -10.02 2.37 -8.64
C SER A 189 -9.44 3.72 -8.22
N LEU A 190 -9.57 4.72 -9.09
CA LEU A 190 -9.28 6.10 -8.74
C LEU A 190 -10.27 6.62 -7.68
N ILE A 191 -9.76 6.90 -6.49
CA ILE A 191 -10.50 7.59 -5.43
C ILE A 191 -10.14 9.07 -5.43
N ILE A 192 -11.15 9.94 -5.34
CA ILE A 192 -10.94 11.39 -5.28
C ILE A 192 -10.93 11.87 -3.83
N GLU A 193 -9.73 12.13 -3.33
CA GLU A 193 -9.53 12.54 -1.95
C GLU A 193 -9.55 14.06 -1.77
N PRO A 194 -10.07 14.59 -0.64
CA PRO A 194 -9.98 16.00 -0.32
C PRO A 194 -8.56 16.57 -0.43
N LYS A 195 -8.46 17.86 -0.77
CA LYS A 195 -7.18 18.60 -0.89
C LYS A 195 -6.30 18.17 -2.08
N THR A 196 -6.74 17.27 -2.94
CA THR A 196 -6.06 16.92 -4.20
C THR A 196 -6.38 17.91 -5.33
N ILE A 197 -5.58 17.90 -6.40
CA ILE A 197 -5.86 18.69 -7.62
C ILE A 197 -7.17 18.21 -8.25
N PHE A 198 -7.37 16.89 -8.33
CA PHE A 198 -8.60 16.30 -8.84
C PHE A 198 -9.82 16.68 -8.03
N TYR A 199 -9.76 16.71 -6.70
CA TYR A 199 -10.87 17.20 -5.88
C TYR A 199 -11.24 18.64 -6.21
N ASN A 200 -10.25 19.51 -6.40
CA ASN A 200 -10.47 20.89 -6.80
C ASN A 200 -11.08 21.02 -8.21
N LEU A 201 -10.72 20.13 -9.15
CA LEU A 201 -11.30 20.09 -10.49
C LEU A 201 -12.73 19.54 -10.47
N LEU A 202 -12.99 18.50 -9.69
CA LEU A 202 -14.31 17.90 -9.51
C LEU A 202 -15.29 18.92 -8.92
N ARG A 203 -14.90 19.64 -7.85
CA ARG A 203 -15.70 20.72 -7.26
C ARG A 203 -16.02 21.86 -8.22
N LYS A 204 -15.21 22.05 -9.27
CA LYS A 204 -15.41 23.05 -10.33
C LYS A 204 -16.18 22.49 -11.53
N GLY A 205 -16.64 21.24 -11.49
CA GLY A 205 -17.31 20.57 -12.61
C GLY A 205 -16.40 20.31 -13.81
N LYS A 206 -15.08 20.31 -13.61
CA LYS A 206 -14.06 20.18 -14.66
C LYS A 206 -13.42 18.79 -14.74
N LEU A 207 -13.73 17.91 -13.78
CA LEU A 207 -13.30 16.52 -13.80
C LEU A 207 -14.50 15.64 -14.15
N ARG A 208 -14.38 14.84 -15.21
CA ARG A 208 -15.37 13.82 -15.59
C ARG A 208 -14.77 12.45 -15.33
N LEU A 209 -15.41 11.69 -14.46
CA LEU A 209 -15.06 10.31 -14.14
C LEU A 209 -15.98 9.36 -14.89
N PRO A 210 -15.55 8.10 -15.11
CA PRO A 210 -16.46 7.02 -15.52
C PRO A 210 -17.65 6.86 -14.56
N SER A 211 -18.74 6.29 -15.05
CA SER A 211 -19.88 5.94 -14.19
C SER A 211 -19.53 4.77 -13.27
N GLN A 212 -20.32 4.60 -12.20
CA GLN A 212 -20.17 3.44 -11.30
C GLN A 212 -20.34 2.10 -12.06
N ASP A 213 -21.26 2.03 -13.02
CA ASP A 213 -21.41 0.83 -13.87
C ASP A 213 -20.15 0.56 -14.68
N ALA A 214 -19.52 1.60 -15.26
CA ALA A 214 -18.29 1.43 -16.04
C ALA A 214 -17.10 1.04 -15.14
N GLU A 215 -17.02 1.58 -13.92
CA GLU A 215 -16.04 1.18 -12.92
C GLU A 215 -16.24 -0.29 -12.49
N ALA A 216 -17.48 -0.72 -12.28
CA ALA A 216 -17.82 -2.10 -11.97
C ALA A 216 -17.46 -3.05 -13.14
N ASP A 217 -17.73 -2.65 -14.38
CA ASP A 217 -17.33 -3.41 -15.57
C ASP A 217 -15.81 -3.56 -15.66
N MET A 218 -15.05 -2.48 -15.37
CA MET A 218 -13.58 -2.53 -15.31
C MET A 218 -13.10 -3.48 -14.21
N TYR A 219 -13.67 -3.40 -13.00
CA TYR A 219 -13.26 -4.26 -11.90
C TYR A 219 -13.61 -5.74 -12.15
N SER A 220 -14.76 -6.02 -12.76
CA SER A 220 -15.13 -7.37 -13.17
C SER A 220 -14.16 -7.93 -14.22
N MET A 221 -13.81 -7.12 -15.23
CA MET A 221 -12.81 -7.49 -16.23
C MET A 221 -11.44 -7.78 -15.60
N LEU A 222 -10.99 -6.92 -14.68
CA LEU A 222 -9.74 -7.12 -13.96
C LEU A 222 -9.72 -8.48 -13.25
N MET A 223 -10.77 -8.81 -12.49
CA MET A 223 -10.84 -10.09 -11.77
C MET A 223 -10.78 -11.28 -12.73
N ASP A 224 -11.52 -11.21 -13.86
CA ASP A 224 -11.58 -12.30 -14.83
C ASP A 224 -10.27 -12.48 -15.58
N GLU A 225 -9.63 -11.40 -16.03
CA GLU A 225 -8.37 -11.48 -16.77
C GLU A 225 -7.22 -11.94 -15.87
N MET A 226 -7.14 -11.45 -14.62
CA MET A 226 -6.14 -11.92 -13.66
C MET A 226 -6.30 -13.42 -13.37
N GLU A 227 -7.55 -13.89 -13.16
CA GLU A 227 -7.80 -15.32 -12.90
C GLU A 227 -7.44 -16.20 -14.10
N LYS A 228 -7.76 -15.79 -15.33
CA LYS A 228 -7.36 -16.50 -16.57
C LYS A 228 -5.86 -16.68 -16.69
N HIS A 229 -5.08 -15.72 -16.19
CA HIS A 229 -3.61 -15.75 -16.20
C HIS A 229 -3.01 -16.42 -14.96
N GLY A 230 -3.83 -17.04 -14.09
CA GLY A 230 -3.37 -17.76 -12.91
C GLY A 230 -2.99 -16.87 -11.72
N LEU A 231 -3.28 -15.57 -11.80
CA LEU A 231 -3.03 -14.62 -10.72
C LEU A 231 -4.25 -14.62 -9.78
N LYS A 232 -4.04 -15.07 -8.54
CA LYS A 232 -5.10 -15.13 -7.55
C LYS A 232 -5.21 -13.79 -6.85
N GLN A 233 -6.41 -13.21 -6.91
CA GLN A 233 -6.78 -12.12 -6.03
C GLN A 233 -6.72 -12.64 -4.59
N TYR A 234 -5.87 -12.06 -3.74
CA TYR A 234 -5.74 -12.48 -2.35
C TYR A 234 -6.34 -11.45 -1.38
N GLU A 235 -6.50 -10.21 -1.82
CA GLU A 235 -7.27 -9.15 -1.17
C GLU A 235 -7.84 -8.18 -2.23
N ILE A 236 -8.62 -7.17 -1.83
CA ILE A 236 -9.44 -6.33 -2.73
C ILE A 236 -8.69 -5.81 -3.96
N SER A 237 -7.46 -5.31 -3.82
CA SER A 237 -6.74 -4.64 -4.90
C SER A 237 -5.59 -5.46 -5.50
N ASN A 238 -5.16 -6.55 -4.87
CA ASN A 238 -3.89 -7.21 -5.19
C ASN A 238 -4.09 -8.65 -5.65
N PHE A 239 -3.33 -8.99 -6.69
CA PHE A 239 -3.34 -10.24 -7.42
C PHE A 239 -1.92 -10.77 -7.50
N ALA A 240 -1.74 -12.05 -7.20
CA ALA A 240 -0.42 -12.64 -7.19
C ALA A 240 -0.43 -14.10 -7.66
N THR A 241 0.72 -14.53 -8.19
CA THR A 241 1.06 -15.95 -8.21
C THR A 241 1.23 -16.42 -6.76
N PRO A 242 0.76 -17.62 -6.37
CA PRO A 242 0.92 -18.12 -5.01
C PRO A 242 2.38 -18.05 -4.53
N GLY A 243 2.61 -17.45 -3.37
CA GLY A 243 3.94 -17.22 -2.78
C GLY A 243 4.56 -15.85 -3.10
N TYR A 244 3.91 -15.04 -3.94
CA TYR A 244 4.34 -13.67 -4.27
C TYR A 244 3.42 -12.59 -3.71
N GLU A 245 2.46 -12.95 -2.86
CA GLU A 245 1.63 -11.99 -2.13
C GLU A 245 2.50 -11.01 -1.33
N SER A 246 2.13 -9.73 -1.31
CA SER A 246 2.81 -8.74 -0.46
C SER A 246 2.66 -9.12 1.00
N ARG A 247 3.73 -9.67 1.59
CA ARG A 247 3.77 -10.06 3.00
C ARG A 247 3.58 -8.84 3.89
N HIS A 248 4.11 -7.68 3.47
CA HIS A 248 3.95 -6.44 4.23
C HIS A 248 2.48 -5.98 4.25
N ASN A 249 1.79 -6.01 3.11
CA ASN A 249 0.38 -5.61 3.08
C ASN A 249 -0.50 -6.55 3.93
N LEU A 250 -0.18 -7.85 3.92
CA LEU A 250 -0.89 -8.83 4.75
C LEU A 250 -0.74 -8.57 6.26
N VAL A 251 0.34 -7.93 6.73
CA VAL A 251 0.46 -7.52 8.14
C VAL A 251 -0.66 -6.54 8.50
N TYR A 252 -0.98 -5.59 7.63
CA TYR A 252 -2.11 -4.67 7.82
C TYR A 252 -3.44 -5.42 7.83
N TRP A 253 -3.65 -6.29 6.83
CA TRP A 253 -4.93 -7.01 6.69
C TRP A 253 -5.14 -8.10 7.75
N ASN A 254 -4.08 -8.53 8.43
CA ASN A 254 -4.15 -9.42 9.60
C ASN A 254 -4.27 -8.66 10.93
N ASN A 255 -4.40 -7.33 10.89
CA ASN A 255 -4.44 -6.47 12.06
C ASN A 255 -3.28 -6.78 13.03
N GLU A 256 -2.07 -6.87 12.46
CA GLU A 256 -0.83 -7.15 13.16
C GLU A 256 0.00 -5.88 13.37
N GLU A 257 0.84 -5.91 14.41
CA GLU A 257 1.65 -4.75 14.81
C GLU A 257 2.88 -4.52 13.93
N TYR A 258 3.12 -3.25 13.61
CA TYR A 258 4.20 -2.78 12.76
C TYR A 258 4.69 -1.40 13.20
N PHE A 259 5.97 -1.14 12.97
CA PHE A 259 6.53 0.19 13.14
C PHE A 259 6.17 1.10 11.97
N GLY A 260 5.83 2.35 12.28
CA GLY A 260 5.81 3.45 11.33
C GLY A 260 6.97 4.41 11.57
N PHE A 261 7.72 4.74 10.51
CA PHE A 261 8.82 5.70 10.53
C PHE A 261 8.65 6.76 9.44
N GLY A 262 9.03 8.00 9.73
CA GLY A 262 8.99 9.11 8.78
C GLY A 262 7.80 10.04 8.98
N ALA A 263 7.92 11.25 8.42
CA ALA A 263 6.87 12.26 8.46
C ALA A 263 5.56 11.74 7.85
N GLY A 264 4.47 11.78 8.64
CA GLY A 264 3.15 11.30 8.22
C GLY A 264 2.99 9.78 8.24
N ALA A 265 3.98 9.03 8.70
CA ALA A 265 3.85 7.58 8.86
C ALA A 265 2.87 7.24 9.99
N HIS A 266 2.14 6.15 9.79
CA HIS A 266 1.30 5.53 10.82
C HIS A 266 1.99 4.26 11.34
N GLY A 267 1.75 3.91 12.59
CA GLY A 267 2.23 2.69 13.23
C GLY A 267 1.15 2.04 14.09
N TYR A 268 1.33 0.76 14.37
CA TYR A 268 0.52 0.01 15.34
C TYR A 268 1.42 -0.81 16.25
N GLU A 269 1.59 -0.36 17.48
CA GLU A 269 2.62 -0.85 18.38
C GLU A 269 2.02 -1.10 19.77
N LYS A 270 2.14 -2.33 20.29
CA LYS A 270 1.65 -2.72 21.62
C LYS A 270 0.18 -2.35 21.88
N GLY A 271 -0.68 -2.52 20.86
CA GLY A 271 -2.09 -2.14 20.92
C GLY A 271 -2.38 -0.64 20.84
N VAL A 272 -1.40 0.19 20.46
CA VAL A 272 -1.54 1.65 20.29
C VAL A 272 -1.32 2.00 18.82
N ARG A 273 -2.32 2.65 18.20
CA ARG A 273 -2.18 3.29 16.89
C ARG A 273 -1.52 4.63 17.09
N LEU A 274 -0.57 4.97 16.22
CA LEU A 274 0.10 6.27 16.25
C LEU A 274 0.25 6.84 14.86
N SER A 275 0.31 8.17 14.78
CA SER A 275 0.63 8.90 13.56
C SER A 275 1.71 9.94 13.85
N ASN A 276 2.67 10.05 12.93
CA ASN A 276 3.72 11.05 12.99
C ASN A 276 3.26 12.38 12.38
N TYR A 277 3.85 13.50 12.83
CA TYR A 277 3.65 14.78 12.17
C TYR A 277 4.00 14.70 10.67
N GLY A 278 3.05 15.06 9.81
CA GLY A 278 3.25 15.09 8.35
C GLY A 278 4.14 16.24 7.88
N ALA A 279 4.06 17.40 8.53
CA ALA A 279 4.82 18.59 8.14
C ALA A 279 6.31 18.45 8.48
N LEU A 280 7.18 18.47 7.45
CA LEU A 280 8.62 18.24 7.58
C LEU A 280 9.28 19.09 8.67
N LYS A 281 8.98 20.39 8.73
CA LYS A 281 9.57 21.30 9.73
C LYS A 281 9.27 20.85 11.16
N LYS A 282 8.05 20.38 11.43
CA LYS A 282 7.64 19.92 12.76
C LYS A 282 8.24 18.56 13.06
N TYR A 283 8.19 17.64 12.11
CA TYR A 283 8.81 16.31 12.22
C TYR A 283 10.32 16.40 12.54
N ILE A 284 11.07 17.14 11.73
CA ILE A 284 12.51 17.37 11.91
C ILE A 284 12.79 18.08 13.24
N GLY A 285 12.02 19.11 13.58
CA GLY A 285 12.21 19.86 14.82
C GLY A 285 12.07 18.99 16.08
N MET A 286 11.05 18.11 16.14
CA MET A 286 10.85 17.21 17.27
C MET A 286 12.05 16.27 17.48
N LEU A 287 12.55 15.66 16.41
CA LEU A 287 13.68 14.73 16.47
C LEU A 287 15.00 15.42 16.80
N ARG A 288 15.20 16.66 16.33
CA ARG A 288 16.34 17.48 16.73
C ARG A 288 16.37 17.75 18.24
N ASP A 289 15.20 17.89 18.85
CA ASP A 289 15.03 18.09 20.29
C ASP A 289 15.09 16.76 21.07
N GLY A 290 15.37 15.63 20.41
CA GLY A 290 15.43 14.30 21.02
C GLY A 290 14.06 13.70 21.34
N CYS A 291 12.98 14.23 20.78
CA CYS A 291 11.62 13.74 20.98
C CYS A 291 11.09 12.99 19.76
N LEU A 292 10.36 11.90 19.98
CA LEU A 292 9.65 11.21 18.90
C LEU A 292 8.61 12.14 18.26
N PRO A 293 8.45 12.13 16.92
CA PRO A 293 7.61 13.08 16.19
C PRO A 293 6.14 12.63 16.15
N VAL A 294 5.64 12.07 17.25
CA VAL A 294 4.26 11.56 17.36
C VAL A 294 3.30 12.73 17.46
N MET A 295 2.33 12.76 16.55
CA MET A 295 1.25 13.75 16.51
C MET A 295 0.04 13.27 17.30
N GLU A 296 -0.34 12.02 17.09
CA GLU A 296 -1.54 11.42 17.70
C GLU A 296 -1.27 9.98 18.11
N THR A 297 -1.90 9.57 19.21
CA THR A 297 -1.91 8.19 19.69
C THR A 297 -3.31 7.79 20.07
N HIS A 298 -3.72 6.57 19.73
CA HIS A 298 -5.00 5.99 20.12
C HIS A 298 -4.79 4.57 20.65
N THR A 299 -5.16 4.35 21.92
CA THR A 299 -5.13 3.01 22.51
C THR A 299 -6.44 2.32 22.24
N GLU A 300 -6.42 1.31 21.39
CA GLU A 300 -7.64 0.61 20.99
C GLU A 300 -8.21 -0.21 22.15
N THR A 301 -9.50 -0.02 22.41
CA THR A 301 -10.31 -0.87 23.27
C THR A 301 -10.47 -2.27 22.68
N LYS A 302 -10.92 -3.23 23.49
CA LYS A 302 -11.22 -4.58 22.99
C LYS A 302 -12.28 -4.57 21.87
N LYS A 303 -13.25 -3.65 21.97
CA LYS A 303 -14.30 -3.44 20.97
C LYS A 303 -13.68 -3.02 19.64
N GLU A 304 -12.91 -1.92 19.63
CA GLU A 304 -12.24 -1.41 18.42
C GLU A 304 -11.31 -2.45 17.79
N LYS A 305 -10.56 -3.21 18.59
CA LYS A 305 -9.70 -4.28 18.06
C LYS A 305 -10.48 -5.36 17.31
N MET A 306 -11.69 -5.70 17.77
CA MET A 306 -12.56 -6.66 17.09
C MET A 306 -13.17 -6.06 15.82
N GLU A 307 -13.57 -4.80 15.85
CA GLU A 307 -14.06 -4.07 14.68
C GLU A 307 -12.98 -3.99 13.60
N GLU A 308 -11.77 -3.58 13.95
CA GLU A 308 -10.60 -3.52 13.07
C GLU A 308 -10.21 -4.90 12.50
N GLU A 309 -10.30 -5.97 13.30
CA GLU A 309 -10.09 -7.34 12.80
C GLU A 309 -11.07 -7.68 11.66
N MET A 310 -12.34 -7.32 11.82
CA MET A 310 -13.35 -7.57 10.80
C MET A 310 -13.18 -6.65 9.60
N PHE A 311 -12.98 -5.35 9.85
CA PHE A 311 -12.82 -4.33 8.82
C PHE A 311 -11.61 -4.62 7.91
N LEU A 312 -10.45 -4.94 8.50
CA LEU A 312 -9.22 -5.23 7.76
C LEU A 312 -9.23 -6.65 7.21
N GLY A 313 -9.70 -7.63 7.98
CA GLY A 313 -9.62 -9.04 7.62
C GLY A 313 -10.59 -9.44 6.51
N LEU A 314 -11.78 -8.82 6.42
CA LEU A 314 -12.73 -9.07 5.33
C LEU A 314 -12.27 -8.52 3.97
N ARG A 315 -11.24 -7.66 3.94
CA ARG A 315 -10.59 -7.24 2.69
C ARG A 315 -9.86 -8.39 2.01
N LYS A 316 -9.48 -9.43 2.76
CA LYS A 316 -8.82 -10.62 2.22
C LYS A 316 -9.84 -11.58 1.63
N ASN A 317 -9.49 -12.25 0.54
CA ASN A 317 -10.34 -13.27 -0.07
C ASN A 317 -10.49 -14.54 0.80
N GLU A 318 -9.55 -14.78 1.72
CA GLU A 318 -9.72 -15.80 2.76
C GLU A 318 -10.64 -15.38 3.91
N GLY A 319 -10.91 -14.08 4.03
CA GLY A 319 -11.72 -13.48 5.08
C GLY A 319 -11.13 -13.65 6.49
N VAL A 320 -12.02 -13.69 7.48
CA VAL A 320 -11.66 -13.82 8.90
C VAL A 320 -12.00 -15.23 9.40
N ARG A 321 -11.00 -15.92 9.96
CA ARG A 321 -11.17 -17.27 10.50
C ARG A 321 -11.85 -17.23 11.87
N PHE A 322 -12.96 -17.94 12.03
CA PHE A 322 -13.71 -18.01 13.30
C PHE A 322 -12.82 -18.44 14.48
N ARG A 323 -11.98 -19.45 14.25
CA ARG A 323 -11.05 -19.97 15.27
C ARG A 323 -10.02 -18.92 15.69
N HIS A 324 -9.41 -18.21 14.73
CA HIS A 324 -8.41 -17.19 15.03
C HIS A 324 -9.01 -16.04 15.82
N PHE A 325 -10.19 -15.56 15.43
CA PHE A 325 -10.91 -14.51 16.14
C PHE A 325 -11.17 -14.91 17.61
N ARG A 326 -11.64 -16.15 17.83
CA ARG A 326 -11.87 -16.66 19.19
C ARG A 326 -10.58 -16.78 20.00
N GLU A 327 -9.50 -17.26 19.41
CA GLU A 327 -8.18 -17.33 20.06
C GLU A 327 -7.65 -15.94 20.42
N LYS A 328 -7.83 -14.94 19.55
CA LYS A 328 -7.35 -13.56 19.74
C LYS A 328 -8.15 -12.78 20.78
N PHE A 329 -9.48 -12.94 20.81
CA PHE A 329 -10.36 -12.10 21.64
C PHE A 329 -11.07 -12.85 22.78
N GLY A 330 -11.01 -14.18 22.81
CA GLY A 330 -11.67 -15.01 23.83
C GLY A 330 -13.20 -15.00 23.76
N VAL A 331 -13.78 -14.58 22.64
CA VAL A 331 -15.24 -14.50 22.38
C VAL A 331 -15.56 -15.05 21.00
N ASP A 332 -16.79 -15.49 20.77
CA ASP A 332 -17.21 -15.99 19.46
C ASP A 332 -17.61 -14.83 18.53
N MET A 333 -17.04 -14.82 17.31
CA MET A 333 -17.38 -13.85 16.27
C MET A 333 -18.87 -13.83 15.95
N LYS A 334 -19.53 -15.00 15.92
CA LYS A 334 -20.95 -15.13 15.60
C LYS A 334 -21.85 -14.62 16.72
N GLU A 335 -21.35 -14.56 17.94
CA GLU A 335 -22.07 -13.95 19.06
C GLU A 335 -21.92 -12.43 19.02
N VAL A 336 -20.70 -11.94 18.79
CA VAL A 336 -20.40 -10.49 18.76
C VAL A 336 -21.07 -9.80 17.58
N PHE A 337 -21.00 -10.41 16.38
CA PHE A 337 -21.44 -9.80 15.12
C PHE A 337 -22.64 -10.52 14.49
N ALA A 338 -23.50 -11.15 15.30
CA ALA A 338 -24.64 -11.95 14.82
C ALA A 338 -25.51 -11.20 13.80
N GLY A 339 -25.82 -9.93 14.09
CA GLY A 339 -26.64 -9.07 13.23
C GLY A 339 -25.99 -8.81 11.87
N ALA A 340 -24.76 -8.31 11.88
CA ALA A 340 -23.99 -8.00 10.67
C ALA A 340 -23.78 -9.22 9.77
N ILE A 341 -23.41 -10.36 10.37
CA ILE A 341 -23.21 -11.62 9.64
C ILE A 341 -24.51 -12.06 8.98
N LYS A 342 -25.62 -12.05 9.72
CA LYS A 342 -26.93 -12.46 9.20
C LYS A 342 -27.34 -11.56 8.03
N GLU A 343 -27.31 -10.24 8.23
CA GLU A 343 -27.75 -9.27 7.21
C GLU A 343 -26.93 -9.40 5.92
N MET A 344 -25.60 -9.39 6.03
CA MET A 344 -24.72 -9.43 4.86
C MET A 344 -24.74 -10.79 4.15
N THR A 345 -25.00 -11.88 4.87
CA THR A 345 -25.19 -13.22 4.26
C THR A 345 -26.54 -13.33 3.54
N GLU A 346 -27.62 -12.79 4.13
CA GLU A 346 -28.95 -12.75 3.49
C GLU A 346 -28.94 -11.92 2.21
N ARG A 347 -28.10 -10.88 2.15
CA ARG A 347 -27.85 -10.07 0.96
C ARG A 347 -26.90 -10.74 -0.06
N GLY A 348 -26.32 -11.90 0.27
CA GLY A 348 -25.37 -12.61 -0.59
C GLY A 348 -24.00 -11.95 -0.71
N LEU A 349 -23.64 -11.03 0.18
CA LEU A 349 -22.36 -10.32 0.17
C LEU A 349 -21.29 -11.04 1.00
N LEU A 350 -21.70 -11.83 1.98
CA LEU A 350 -20.83 -12.72 2.76
C LEU A 350 -21.20 -14.18 2.58
N GLU A 351 -20.19 -15.04 2.71
CA GLU A 351 -20.37 -16.48 2.83
C GLU A 351 -19.48 -17.07 3.94
N GLU A 352 -19.95 -18.16 4.54
CA GLU A 352 -19.13 -18.99 5.40
C GLU A 352 -18.51 -20.14 4.59
N LYS A 353 -17.17 -20.19 4.53
CA LYS A 353 -16.47 -21.26 3.83
C LYS A 353 -15.15 -21.61 4.49
N GLY A 354 -14.91 -22.91 4.67
CA GLY A 354 -13.62 -23.39 5.21
C GLY A 354 -13.32 -22.94 6.64
N GLY A 355 -14.35 -22.58 7.42
CA GLY A 355 -14.17 -22.04 8.78
C GLY A 355 -13.79 -20.56 8.82
N SER A 356 -13.99 -19.83 7.71
CA SER A 356 -13.89 -18.38 7.62
C SER A 356 -15.22 -17.75 7.23
N LEU A 357 -15.42 -16.50 7.66
CA LEU A 357 -16.38 -15.58 7.08
C LEU A 357 -15.66 -14.71 6.05
N ARG A 358 -16.15 -14.64 4.82
CA ARG A 358 -15.47 -13.93 3.71
C ARG A 358 -16.45 -13.31 2.73
N LEU A 359 -15.98 -12.32 1.98
CA LEU A 359 -16.74 -11.72 0.88
C LEU A 359 -17.02 -12.75 -0.22
N THR A 360 -18.24 -12.74 -0.75
CA THR A 360 -18.55 -13.35 -2.04
C THR A 360 -17.95 -12.51 -3.17
N ARG A 361 -18.04 -12.98 -4.42
CA ARG A 361 -17.61 -12.16 -5.57
C ARG A 361 -18.39 -10.84 -5.62
N GLU A 362 -19.71 -10.89 -5.43
CA GLU A 362 -20.57 -9.70 -5.37
C GLU A 362 -20.22 -8.80 -4.17
N GLY A 363 -19.93 -9.41 -3.01
CA GLY A 363 -19.50 -8.69 -1.82
C GLY A 363 -18.28 -7.80 -2.04
N ARG A 364 -17.39 -8.13 -2.98
CA ARG A 364 -16.20 -7.31 -3.29
C ARG A 364 -16.55 -5.96 -3.92
N PHE A 365 -17.64 -5.86 -4.67
CA PHE A 365 -18.09 -4.58 -5.24
C PHE A 365 -18.66 -3.64 -4.16
N LEU A 366 -19.21 -4.23 -3.09
CA LEU A 366 -19.85 -3.51 -1.98
C LEU A 366 -19.06 -3.66 -0.67
N GLY A 367 -17.73 -3.84 -0.76
CA GLY A 367 -16.89 -4.16 0.40
C GLY A 367 -17.03 -3.15 1.53
N ASN A 368 -17.02 -1.85 1.22
CA ASN A 368 -17.16 -0.80 2.23
C ASN A 368 -18.48 -0.89 3.02
N GLU A 369 -19.59 -1.22 2.35
CA GLU A 369 -20.88 -1.41 3.00
C GLU A 369 -20.86 -2.63 3.93
N VAL A 370 -20.21 -3.71 3.50
CA VAL A 370 -20.01 -4.89 4.34
C VAL A 370 -19.15 -4.54 5.55
N PHE A 371 -18.04 -3.80 5.38
CA PHE A 371 -17.13 -3.48 6.48
C PHE A 371 -17.78 -2.56 7.52
N GLU A 372 -18.57 -1.58 7.09
CA GLU A 372 -19.30 -0.67 7.97
C GLU A 372 -20.28 -1.41 8.88
N ALA A 373 -20.91 -2.48 8.40
CA ALA A 373 -21.84 -3.29 9.20
C ALA A 373 -21.19 -3.95 10.42
N PHE A 374 -19.85 -4.09 10.46
CA PHE A 374 -19.11 -4.64 11.60
C PHE A 374 -18.64 -3.60 12.61
N LEU A 375 -18.96 -2.31 12.42
CA LEU A 375 -18.74 -1.29 13.44
C LEU A 375 -19.84 -1.41 14.51
N LEU A 376 -19.45 -1.67 15.75
CA LEU A 376 -20.39 -1.81 16.86
C LEU A 376 -20.74 -0.40 17.37
N SER A 377 -22.02 -0.15 17.60
CA SER A 377 -22.53 1.09 18.22
C SER A 377 -22.05 1.28 19.65
#